data_AF-A0A0M0GD70-F1
#
_entry.id   AF-A0A0M0GD70-F1
#
_cell.length_a   1.000
_cell.length_b   1.000
_cell.length_c   1.000
_cell.angle_alpha   90.00
_cell.angle_beta   90.00
_cell.angle_gamma   90.00
#
_symmetry.space_group_name_H-M   'P 1'
#
loop_
_entity.id
_entity.type
_entity.pdbx_description
1 polymer ?
#
loop_
_entity_poly.entity_id
_entity_poly.type
_entity_poly.pdbx_seq_one_letter_code
_entity_poly.pdbx_strand_id
1 'polypeptide(L)'
;MIKKINIFLLLLLAVLFVYLNNNLNNELAYSQEQSEYITFEYVITDITAKGEYYGRSTKDNTGIYFTDENLQSDQIIRKGDKIQATFERDSRIDGIVSIEVKK
;
A
#
# COMPACT_ATOMS: atom_id res chain seq x y z
N MET A 1 -4.52 -20.89 47.74
CA MET A 1 -5.13 -21.15 46.42
C MET A 1 -4.76 -20.12 45.33
N ILE A 2 -4.15 -18.97 45.64
CA ILE A 2 -3.88 -17.89 44.67
C ILE A 2 -2.64 -18.16 43.78
N LYS A 3 -1.63 -18.89 44.28
CA LYS A 3 -0.38 -19.15 43.53
C LYS A 3 -0.55 -20.04 42.29
N LYS A 4 -1.54 -20.95 42.27
CA LYS A 4 -1.77 -21.87 41.15
C LYS A 4 -2.47 -21.19 39.96
N ILE A 5 -3.28 -20.16 40.23
CA ILE A 5 -4.02 -19.43 39.18
C ILE A 5 -3.08 -18.55 38.34
N ASN A 6 -2.03 -18.01 38.98
CA ASN A 6 -1.00 -17.23 38.28
C ASN A 6 -0.15 -18.08 37.34
N ILE A 7 0.13 -19.34 37.69
CA ILE A 7 0.89 -20.26 36.84
C ILE A 7 0.08 -20.64 35.60
N PHE A 8 -1.21 -20.93 35.78
CA PHE A 8 -2.10 -21.24 34.66
C PHE A 8 -2.24 -20.05 33.70
N LEU A 9 -2.40 -18.84 34.24
CA LEU A 9 -2.46 -17.62 33.45
C LEU A 9 -1.17 -17.37 32.67
N LEU A 10 0.00 -17.56 33.29
CA LEU A 10 1.29 -17.43 32.60
C LEU A 10 1.44 -18.40 31.43
N LEU A 11 0.99 -19.65 31.62
CA LEU A 11 1.05 -20.68 30.59
C LEU A 11 0.13 -20.34 29.40
N LEU A 12 -1.05 -19.80 29.67
CA LEU A 12 -1.97 -19.32 28.64
C LEU A 12 -1.35 -18.18 27.81
N LEU A 13 -0.70 -17.21 28.47
CA LEU A 13 -0.02 -16.11 27.77
C LEU A 13 1.16 -16.60 26.91
N ALA A 14 1.92 -17.57 27.39
CA ALA A 14 3.05 -18.13 26.63
C ALA A 14 2.59 -18.85 25.36
N VAL A 15 1.50 -19.62 25.44
CA VAL A 15 0.90 -20.29 24.26
C VAL A 15 0.38 -19.26 23.26
N LEU A 16 -0.30 -18.20 23.74
CA LEU A 16 -0.79 -17.12 22.89
C LEU A 16 0.37 -16.39 22.19
N PHE A 17 1.48 -16.14 22.89
CA PHE A 17 2.66 -15.50 22.33
C PHE A 17 3.31 -16.34 21.21
N VAL A 18 3.44 -17.66 21.41
CA VAL A 18 3.96 -18.58 20.38
C VAL A 18 3.00 -18.65 19.18
N TYR A 19 1.69 -18.69 19.41
CA TYR A 19 0.68 -18.70 18.35
C TYR A 19 0.74 -17.43 17.49
N LEU A 20 0.84 -16.26 18.11
CA LEU A 20 0.95 -14.98 17.40
C LEU A 20 2.24 -14.90 16.58
N ASN A 21 3.39 -15.28 17.15
CA ASN A 21 4.67 -15.24 16.41
C ASN A 21 4.71 -16.20 15.22
N ASN A 22 4.14 -17.40 15.37
CA ASN A 22 4.12 -18.38 14.27
C ASN A 22 3.17 -17.97 13.13
N ASN A 23 2.06 -17.29 13.43
CA ASN A 23 1.14 -16.81 12.40
C ASN A 23 1.59 -15.50 11.76
N LEU A 24 2.35 -14.64 12.47
CA LEU A 24 2.89 -13.39 11.91
C LEU A 24 4.05 -13.62 10.94
N ASN A 25 4.78 -14.75 11.05
CA ASN A 25 5.92 -15.05 10.18
C ASN A 25 5.53 -15.68 8.83
N ASN A 26 4.27 -16.10 8.65
CA ASN A 26 3.82 -16.82 7.46
C ASN A 26 3.17 -15.93 6.39
N GLU A 27 2.96 -14.63 6.64
CA GLU A 27 2.41 -13.69 5.64
C GLU A 27 3.45 -12.78 4.96
N LEU A 28 4.74 -12.89 5.31
CA LEU A 28 5.80 -12.04 4.72
C LEU A 28 6.69 -12.75 3.70
N ALA A 29 6.35 -13.98 3.30
CA ALA A 29 7.05 -14.69 2.23
C ALA A 29 6.46 -14.34 0.85
N TYR A 30 6.47 -13.05 0.49
CA TYR A 30 6.32 -12.63 -0.90
C TYR A 30 7.48 -11.71 -1.27
N SER A 31 8.43 -12.30 -2.01
CA SER A 31 9.60 -11.70 -2.67
C SER A 31 10.55 -10.85 -1.80
N GLN A 32 11.64 -11.49 -1.33
CA GLN A 32 12.88 -10.81 -0.93
C GLN A 32 13.66 -10.29 -2.15
N GLU A 33 13.07 -9.36 -2.88
CA GLU A 33 13.83 -8.17 -3.27
C GLU A 33 13.13 -7.06 -2.53
N GLN A 34 13.81 -6.46 -1.56
CA GLN A 34 13.25 -5.39 -0.73
C GLN A 34 13.19 -4.10 -1.57
N SER A 35 12.53 -4.15 -2.74
CA SER A 35 12.39 -3.06 -3.72
C SER A 35 12.09 -1.77 -3.00
N GLU A 36 12.96 -0.76 -3.09
CA GLU A 36 12.75 0.54 -2.45
C GLU A 36 11.41 1.18 -2.82
N TYR A 37 10.79 0.67 -3.89
CA TYR A 37 9.54 1.13 -4.44
C TYR A 37 8.40 0.12 -4.29
N ILE A 38 7.19 0.65 -4.25
CA ILE A 38 5.94 -0.11 -4.19
C ILE A 38 4.97 0.48 -5.19
N THR A 39 4.10 -0.35 -5.74
CA THR A 39 3.28 0.04 -6.89
C THR A 39 1.81 -0.27 -6.67
N PHE A 40 0.93 0.65 -7.06
CA PHE A 40 -0.52 0.48 -7.00
C PHE A 40 -1.20 0.84 -8.33
N GLU A 41 -2.36 0.25 -8.54
CA GLU A 41 -3.19 0.51 -9.71
C GLU A 41 -4.41 1.36 -9.35
N TYR A 42 -4.59 2.45 -10.08
CA TYR A 42 -5.71 3.37 -9.91
C TYR A 42 -6.46 3.57 -11.23
N VAL A 43 -7.75 3.88 -11.13
CA VAL A 43 -8.56 4.39 -12.25
C VAL A 43 -8.74 5.88 -12.05
N ILE A 44 -8.45 6.67 -13.08
CA ILE A 44 -8.64 8.12 -13.04
C ILE A 44 -10.14 8.43 -13.01
N THR A 45 -10.56 9.07 -11.93
CA THR A 45 -11.95 9.45 -11.70
C THR A 45 -12.23 10.91 -12.03
N ASP A 46 -11.22 11.77 -11.98
CA ASP A 46 -11.39 13.18 -12.33
C ASP A 46 -10.08 13.85 -12.76
N ILE A 47 -10.22 14.89 -13.58
CA ILE A 47 -9.11 15.74 -14.04
C ILE A 47 -9.60 17.17 -14.02
N THR A 48 -8.90 18.06 -13.31
CA THR A 48 -9.26 19.47 -13.26
C THR A 48 -8.59 20.25 -14.39
N ALA A 49 -9.14 21.42 -14.72
CA ALA A 49 -8.56 22.31 -15.73
C ALA A 49 -7.17 22.86 -15.34
N LYS A 50 -6.72 22.62 -14.10
CA LYS A 50 -5.42 23.06 -13.59
C LYS A 50 -4.34 21.96 -13.64
N GLY A 51 -4.62 20.83 -14.32
CA GLY A 51 -3.65 19.73 -14.40
C GLY A 51 -3.59 18.88 -13.14
N GLU A 52 -4.68 18.83 -12.37
CA GLU A 52 -4.78 17.98 -11.18
C GLU A 52 -5.55 16.70 -11.52
N TYR A 53 -5.00 15.57 -11.11
CA TYR A 53 -5.54 14.26 -11.41
C TYR A 53 -5.98 13.56 -10.14
N TYR A 54 -7.17 12.99 -10.17
CA TYR A 54 -7.75 12.23 -9.06
C TYR A 54 -8.11 10.83 -9.54
N GLY A 55 -7.71 9.81 -8.77
CA GLY A 55 -8.04 8.43 -9.06
C GLY A 55 -8.49 7.64 -7.84
N ARG A 56 -9.10 6.48 -8.10
CA ARG A 56 -9.50 5.51 -7.08
C ARG A 56 -8.83 4.17 -7.36
N SER A 57 -8.34 3.52 -6.32
CA SER A 57 -7.76 2.18 -6.45
C SER A 57 -8.83 1.18 -6.86
N THR A 58 -8.39 0.16 -7.60
CA THR A 58 -9.26 -0.94 -8.05
C THR A 58 -9.39 -2.06 -7.02
N LYS A 59 -8.48 -2.11 -6.04
CA LYS A 59 -8.40 -3.19 -5.03
C LYS A 59 -8.80 -2.74 -3.64
N ASP A 60 -8.57 -1.47 -3.31
CA ASP A 60 -8.92 -0.88 -2.03
C ASP A 60 -9.62 0.46 -2.24
N ASN A 61 -10.21 0.99 -1.17
CA ASN A 61 -10.98 2.25 -1.26
C ASN A 61 -10.07 3.50 -1.18
N THR A 62 -8.79 3.36 -1.50
CA THR A 62 -7.82 4.46 -1.44
C THR A 62 -7.90 5.34 -2.68
N GLY A 63 -7.61 6.61 -2.51
CA GLY A 63 -7.52 7.59 -3.60
C GLY A 63 -6.08 7.93 -3.92
N ILE A 64 -5.84 8.43 -5.13
CA ILE A 64 -4.58 9.05 -5.53
C ILE A 64 -4.85 10.47 -6.02
N TYR A 65 -3.91 11.36 -5.73
CA TYR A 65 -3.82 12.71 -6.27
C TYR A 65 -2.41 12.93 -6.82
N PHE A 66 -2.31 13.54 -8.00
CA PHE A 66 -1.04 13.98 -8.58
C PHE A 66 -1.27 15.13 -9.56
N THR A 67 -0.20 15.78 -10.01
CA THR A 67 -0.26 16.93 -10.93
C THR A 67 0.48 16.65 -12.23
N ASP A 68 0.37 17.55 -13.21
CA ASP A 68 1.15 17.51 -14.46
C ASP A 68 2.66 17.33 -14.23
N GLU A 69 3.20 17.81 -13.11
CA GLU A 69 4.62 17.68 -12.76
C GLU A 69 5.07 16.23 -12.56
N ASN A 70 4.12 15.33 -12.27
CA ASN A 70 4.38 13.90 -12.10
C ASN A 70 4.33 13.12 -13.44
N LEU A 71 4.00 13.80 -14.55
CA LEU A 71 3.85 13.19 -15.87
C LEU A 71 5.04 13.45 -16.78
N GLN A 72 5.30 12.52 -17.69
CA GLN A 72 6.21 12.77 -18.80
C GLN A 72 5.57 13.74 -19.81
N SER A 73 6.38 14.53 -20.51
CA SER A 73 5.92 15.64 -21.37
C SER A 73 4.96 15.25 -22.49
N ASP A 74 4.93 13.98 -22.89
CA ASP A 74 4.07 13.41 -23.93
C ASP A 74 2.97 12.48 -23.39
N GLN A 75 2.88 12.34 -22.07
CA GLN A 75 1.94 11.43 -21.43
C GLN A 75 0.55 12.07 -21.34
N ILE A 76 -0.39 11.52 -22.09
CA ILE A 76 -1.78 11.95 -22.06
C ILE A 76 -2.58 10.98 -21.20
N ILE A 77 -3.14 11.48 -20.11
CA ILE A 77 -4.03 10.75 -19.21
C ILE A 77 -5.46 11.28 -19.35
N ARG A 78 -6.44 10.37 -19.39
CA ARG A 78 -7.87 10.67 -19.49
C ARG A 78 -8.64 10.05 -18.34
N LYS A 79 -9.81 10.63 -18.06
CA LYS A 79 -10.77 10.05 -17.13
C LYS A 79 -11.20 8.66 -17.59
N GLY A 80 -11.12 7.69 -16.69
CA GLY A 80 -11.36 6.28 -16.94
C GLY A 80 -10.10 5.46 -17.23
N ASP A 81 -8.95 6.10 -17.48
CA ASP A 81 -7.71 5.38 -17.72
C ASP A 81 -7.26 4.66 -16.45
N LYS A 82 -6.68 3.47 -16.66
CA LYS A 82 -5.97 2.73 -15.61
C LYS A 82 -4.53 3.17 -15.61
N ILE A 83 -4.05 3.58 -14.45
CA ILE A 83 -2.68 3.99 -14.24
C ILE A 83 -2.02 3.12 -13.18
N GLN A 84 -0.71 3.02 -13.28
CA GLN A 84 0.16 2.39 -12.31
C GLN A 84 1.01 3.49 -11.67
N ALA A 85 0.86 3.67 -10.37
CA ALA A 85 1.60 4.66 -9.61
C ALA A 85 2.64 3.96 -8.74
N THR A 86 3.89 4.39 -8.88
CA THR A 86 5.03 3.87 -8.12
C THR A 86 5.41 4.87 -7.03
N PHE A 87 5.56 4.37 -5.81
CA PHE A 87 5.89 5.15 -4.63
C PHE A 87 7.15 4.64 -3.98
N GLU A 88 7.91 5.52 -3.33
CA GLU A 88 8.89 5.08 -2.33
C GLU A 88 8.17 4.37 -1.17
N ARG A 89 8.70 3.22 -0.73
CA ARG A 89 8.07 2.36 0.30
C ARG A 89 7.76 3.11 1.58
N ASP A 90 8.66 4.00 2.00
CA ASP A 90 8.57 4.71 3.27
C ASP A 90 7.84 6.06 3.16
N SER A 91 7.49 6.51 1.94
CA SER A 91 6.87 7.82 1.69
C SER A 91 5.67 7.74 0.74
N ARG A 92 4.55 7.19 1.21
CA ARG A 92 3.31 7.17 0.42
C ARG A 92 2.60 8.52 0.27
N ILE A 93 2.99 9.52 1.05
CA ILE A 93 2.29 10.82 1.12
C ILE A 93 2.84 11.80 0.07
N ASP A 94 4.16 11.83 -0.15
CA ASP A 94 4.82 12.71 -1.15
C ASP A 94 5.64 11.93 -2.19
N GLY A 95 5.88 10.63 -2.00
CA GLY A 95 6.88 9.88 -2.76
C GLY A 95 6.37 9.28 -4.06
N ILE A 96 5.51 9.95 -4.82
CA ILE A 96 5.17 9.48 -6.19
C ILE A 96 6.44 9.61 -7.05
N VAL A 97 6.99 8.47 -7.45
CA VAL A 97 8.20 8.38 -8.28
C VAL A 97 7.83 8.36 -9.76
N SER A 98 6.77 7.64 -10.12
CA SER A 98 6.32 7.57 -11.51
C SER A 98 4.83 7.24 -11.63
N ILE A 99 4.25 7.69 -12.74
CA ILE A 99 2.90 7.36 -13.19
C ILE A 99 3.00 6.76 -14.59
N GLU A 100 2.46 5.57 -14.80
CA GLU A 100 2.42 4.91 -16.11
C GLU A 100 0.99 4.56 -16.50
N VAL A 101 0.62 4.80 -17.77
CA VAL A 101 -0.70 4.40 -18.29
C VAL A 101 -0.66 2.91 -18.66
N LYS A 102 -1.56 2.12 -18.07
CA LYS A 102 -1.68 0.70 -18.37
C LYS A 102 -2.53 0.53 -19.63
N LYS A 103 -1.89 0.15 -20.74
CA LYS A 103 -2.53 -0.16 -22.02
C LYS A 103 -3.29 -1.49 -21.99
#